data_AF-A0A8J2RP00-F1
#
_entry.id   AF-A0A8J2RP00-F1
#
_cell.length_a   1.000
_cell.length_b   1.000
_cell.length_c   1.000
_cell.angle_alpha   90.00
_cell.angle_beta   90.00
_cell.angle_gamma   90.00
#
_symmetry.space_group_name_H-M   'P 1'
#
loop_
_entity.id
_entity.type
_entity.pdbx_description
1 polymer ?
#
loop_
_entity_poly.entity_id
_entity_poly.type
_entity_poly.pdbx_seq_one_letter_code
_entity_poly.pdbx_strand_id
1 'polypeptide(L)'
;MLKRRHRPPYKRESFPSECSIKKHLSTCSTVANHLLMKISSILSIVLLIAVVSMRTVSSDEWNVGDGGLSRWQSDCRYVGDYITLKSSSPDQCGGVCIAQSGCTHFTHGDGHCYMYNAPDGKHVGHRGPGWVCGYIPSRAG
;
A
#
# COMPACT_ATOMS: atom_id res chain seq x y z
N MET A 1 -25.48 4.45 -68.85
CA MET A 1 -26.80 4.91 -68.37
C MET A 1 -27.30 3.91 -67.33
N LEU A 2 -27.61 4.40 -66.12
CA LEU A 2 -27.99 3.64 -64.92
C LEU A 2 -29.08 2.59 -65.18
N LYS A 3 -28.93 1.39 -64.60
CA LYS A 3 -30.04 0.44 -64.43
C LYS A 3 -30.23 0.15 -62.95
N ARG A 4 -31.24 0.79 -62.36
CA ARG A 4 -31.72 0.54 -61.00
C ARG A 4 -32.57 -0.74 -60.98
N ARG A 5 -32.36 -1.53 -59.91
CA ARG A 5 -33.34 -2.28 -59.10
C ARG A 5 -34.43 -3.08 -59.83
N HIS A 6 -34.48 -4.39 -59.61
CA HIS A 6 -35.32 -5.05 -58.59
C HIS A 6 -35.24 -6.58 -58.81
N ARG A 7 -35.05 -7.33 -57.71
CA ARG A 7 -35.15 -8.81 -57.67
C ARG A 7 -36.60 -9.14 -57.27
N PRO A 8 -37.22 -10.19 -57.83
CA PRO A 8 -37.75 -11.25 -56.95
C PRO A 8 -37.74 -12.64 -57.67
N PRO A 9 -38.37 -13.69 -57.11
CA PRO A 9 -37.79 -14.50 -56.05
C PRO A 9 -37.53 -15.95 -56.53
N TYR A 10 -36.54 -16.59 -55.93
CA TYR A 10 -36.30 -18.02 -56.09
C TYR A 10 -37.19 -18.82 -55.13
N LYS A 11 -37.80 -19.91 -55.63
CA LYS A 11 -38.54 -20.89 -54.84
C LYS A 11 -37.72 -22.17 -54.72
N ARG A 12 -37.28 -22.41 -53.48
CA ARG A 12 -37.32 -23.64 -52.70
C ARG A 12 -37.15 -24.96 -53.47
N GLU A 13 -36.02 -25.63 -53.24
CA GLU A 13 -35.99 -27.10 -53.20
C GLU A 13 -35.12 -27.55 -52.03
N SER A 14 -35.49 -28.71 -51.52
CA SER A 14 -35.24 -29.17 -50.16
C SER A 14 -34.94 -30.66 -50.20
N PHE A 15 -34.08 -31.07 -49.25
CA PHE A 15 -33.80 -32.44 -48.78
C PHE A 15 -32.84 -33.30 -49.61
N PRO A 16 -32.29 -34.39 -49.02
CA PRO A 16 -32.03 -34.75 -47.61
C PRO A 16 -30.51 -35.04 -47.46
N SER A 17 -29.88 -35.58 -46.41
CA SER A 17 -30.22 -36.55 -45.38
C SER A 17 -29.09 -36.53 -44.33
N GLU A 18 -29.45 -36.84 -43.09
CA GLU A 18 -28.57 -37.04 -41.94
C GLU A 18 -27.34 -37.91 -42.21
N CYS A 19 -26.15 -37.39 -41.87
CA CYS A 19 -25.12 -38.15 -41.16
C CYS A 19 -24.07 -37.18 -40.56
N SER A 20 -23.70 -37.38 -39.29
CA SER A 20 -22.52 -36.82 -38.61
C SER A 20 -22.61 -35.50 -37.80
N ILE A 21 -23.72 -35.22 -37.09
CA ILE A 21 -23.83 -34.05 -36.16
C ILE A 21 -23.39 -34.36 -34.70
N LYS A 22 -23.17 -35.61 -34.29
CA LYS A 22 -22.89 -35.92 -32.87
C LYS A 22 -21.45 -35.67 -32.38
N LYS A 23 -20.44 -35.61 -33.26
CA LYS A 23 -19.03 -35.44 -32.83
C LYS A 23 -18.60 -33.98 -32.64
N HIS A 24 -19.29 -33.03 -33.27
CA HIS A 24 -18.95 -31.60 -33.17
C HIS A 24 -19.61 -30.85 -32.00
N LEU A 25 -20.76 -31.33 -31.48
CA LEU A 25 -21.42 -30.69 -30.33
C LEU A 25 -20.67 -30.94 -29.01
N SER A 26 -20.09 -32.13 -28.82
CA SER A 26 -19.39 -32.48 -27.58
C SER A 26 -18.11 -31.68 -27.40
N THR A 27 -17.33 -31.47 -28.46
CA THR A 27 -16.11 -30.65 -28.42
C THR A 27 -16.39 -29.16 -28.25
N CYS A 28 -17.48 -28.63 -28.82
CA CYS A 28 -17.88 -27.23 -28.62
C CYS A 28 -18.28 -26.95 -27.17
N SER A 29 -19.03 -27.86 -26.53
CA SER A 29 -19.41 -27.75 -25.13
C SER A 29 -18.18 -27.85 -24.20
N THR A 30 -17.24 -28.76 -24.46
CA THR A 30 -16.00 -28.89 -23.68
C THR A 30 -15.10 -27.67 -23.82
N VAL A 31 -14.97 -27.08 -25.01
CA VAL A 31 -14.18 -25.85 -25.22
C VAL A 31 -14.86 -24.64 -24.59
N ALA A 32 -16.18 -24.50 -24.71
CA ALA A 32 -16.95 -23.46 -24.04
C ALA A 32 -16.87 -23.58 -22.51
N ASN A 33 -16.97 -24.80 -21.97
CA ASN A 33 -16.81 -25.07 -20.53
C ASN A 33 -15.37 -24.82 -20.07
N HIS A 34 -14.35 -25.16 -20.86
CA HIS A 34 -12.96 -24.79 -20.55
C HIS A 34 -12.71 -23.28 -20.61
N LEU A 35 -13.34 -22.56 -21.55
CA LEU A 35 -13.29 -21.10 -21.58
C LEU A 35 -14.00 -20.49 -20.38
N LEU A 36 -15.20 -20.95 -20.03
CA LEU A 36 -15.99 -20.47 -18.89
C LEU A 36 -15.29 -20.77 -17.55
N MET A 37 -14.66 -21.94 -17.40
CA MET A 37 -13.84 -22.29 -16.23
C MET A 37 -12.58 -21.42 -16.13
N LYS A 38 -11.91 -21.14 -17.26
CA LYS A 38 -10.75 -20.23 -17.29
C LYS A 38 -11.15 -18.79 -16.96
N ILE A 39 -12.26 -18.30 -17.52
CA ILE A 39 -12.79 -16.95 -17.27
C ILE A 39 -13.18 -16.80 -15.80
N SER A 40 -13.88 -17.78 -15.20
CA SER A 40 -14.21 -17.79 -13.78
C SER A 40 -12.97 -17.81 -12.89
N SER A 41 -11.97 -18.64 -13.23
CA SER A 41 -10.70 -18.68 -12.49
C SER A 41 -9.92 -17.37 -12.59
N ILE A 42 -9.89 -16.73 -13.77
CA ILE A 42 -9.24 -15.43 -13.98
C ILE A 42 -9.98 -14.34 -13.20
N LEU A 43 -11.32 -14.30 -13.23
CA LEU A 43 -12.13 -13.37 -12.44
C LEU A 43 -11.89 -13.51 -10.94
N SER A 44 -11.84 -14.75 -10.42
CA SER A 44 -11.50 -15.01 -9.02
C SER A 44 -10.09 -14.55 -8.67
N ILE A 45 -9.10 -14.79 -9.54
CA ILE A 45 -7.72 -14.34 -9.33
C ILE A 45 -7.66 -12.80 -9.33
N VAL A 46 -8.34 -12.13 -10.26
CA VAL A 46 -8.40 -10.65 -10.34
C VAL A 46 -9.08 -10.06 -9.11
N LEU A 47 -10.17 -10.67 -8.62
CA LEU A 47 -10.83 -10.28 -7.36
C LEU A 47 -9.91 -10.45 -6.16
N LEU A 48 -9.16 -11.55 -6.06
CA LEU A 48 -8.18 -11.77 -5.00
C LEU A 48 -7.05 -10.73 -5.07
N ILE A 49 -6.54 -10.41 -6.26
CA ILE A 49 -5.51 -9.38 -6.46
C ILE A 49 -6.05 -7.99 -6.07
N ALA A 50 -7.28 -7.65 -6.46
CA ALA A 50 -7.89 -6.36 -6.11
C ALA A 50 -8.09 -6.18 -4.59
N VAL A 51 -8.42 -7.26 -3.87
CA VAL A 51 -8.52 -7.26 -2.39
C VAL A 51 -7.15 -7.12 -1.73
N VAL A 52 -6.08 -7.68 -2.32
CA VAL A 52 -4.70 -7.53 -1.85
C VAL A 52 -4.16 -6.12 -2.09
N SER A 53 -4.58 -5.44 -3.17
CA SER A 53 -4.13 -4.09 -3.53
C SER A 53 -4.62 -2.96 -2.60
N MET A 54 -5.45 -3.23 -1.57
CA MET A 54 -5.96 -2.22 -0.63
C MET A 54 -5.05 -1.95 0.59
N ARG A 55 -3.78 -2.40 0.59
CA ARG A 55 -2.79 -2.06 1.62
C ARG A 55 -1.52 -1.64 0.87
N THR A 56 -1.00 -0.42 0.97
CA THR A 56 -0.48 0.23 2.18
C THR A 56 -0.51 1.77 2.03
N VAL A 57 -1.21 2.47 2.91
CA VAL A 57 -0.81 3.85 3.24
C VAL A 57 0.48 3.70 4.03
N SER A 58 1.60 4.26 3.56
CA SER A 58 2.84 4.33 4.33
C SER A 58 2.62 5.33 5.47
N SER A 59 1.96 4.90 6.54
CA SER A 59 2.18 5.54 7.84
C SER A 59 3.60 5.19 8.24
N ASP A 60 4.47 6.18 8.42
CA ASP A 60 5.78 5.94 9.01
C ASP A 60 5.57 5.20 10.35
N GLU A 61 5.86 3.91 10.35
CA GLU A 61 5.64 3.05 11.50
C GLU A 61 6.72 3.38 12.52
N TRP A 62 6.37 4.22 13.49
CA TRP A 62 7.27 4.58 14.56
C TRP A 62 7.56 3.36 15.44
N ASN A 63 8.84 3.12 15.72
CA ASN A 63 9.26 2.10 16.66
C ASN A 63 8.83 2.48 18.08
N VAL A 64 8.55 1.46 18.89
CA VAL A 64 8.21 1.63 20.30
C VAL A 64 9.49 1.56 21.14
N GLY A 65 9.70 2.56 22.00
CA GLY A 65 10.83 2.63 22.94
C GLY A 65 10.37 2.77 24.39
N ASP A 66 11.32 2.62 25.32
CA ASP A 66 11.15 2.91 26.75
C ASP A 66 9.90 2.27 27.39
N GLY A 67 9.65 0.99 27.10
CA GLY A 67 8.48 0.28 27.66
C GLY A 67 7.13 0.80 27.16
N GLY A 68 7.08 1.45 25.99
CA GLY A 68 5.86 2.02 25.41
C GLY A 68 5.73 3.53 25.55
N LEU A 69 6.64 4.16 26.31
CA LEU A 69 6.57 5.58 26.67
C LEU A 69 7.12 6.52 25.59
N SER A 70 7.90 6.01 24.64
CA SER A 70 8.42 6.79 23.52
C SER A 70 8.12 6.14 22.18
N ARG A 71 8.16 6.96 21.14
CA ARG A 71 8.11 6.56 19.73
C ARG A 71 9.34 7.09 19.03
N TRP A 72 10.01 6.29 18.20
CA TRP A 72 11.27 6.70 17.56
C TRP A 72 11.45 6.08 16.18
N GLN A 73 12.29 6.69 15.34
CA GLN A 73 12.70 6.15 14.05
C GLN A 73 14.14 6.58 13.72
N SER A 74 14.80 5.83 12.83
CA SER A 74 16.12 6.19 12.33
C SER A 74 16.03 7.20 11.18
N ASP A 75 17.17 7.79 10.84
CA ASP A 75 17.35 8.67 9.68
C ASP A 75 16.42 9.89 9.67
N CYS A 76 16.16 10.41 10.87
CA CYS A 76 15.29 11.54 11.09
C CYS A 76 15.86 12.49 12.15
N ARG A 77 15.49 13.76 12.05
CA ARG A 77 15.94 14.82 12.95
C ARG A 77 14.90 15.93 13.05
N TYR A 78 14.63 16.37 14.27
CA TYR A 78 13.92 17.63 14.50
C TYR A 78 14.86 18.82 14.31
N VAL A 79 14.36 19.86 13.66
CA VAL A 79 15.11 21.11 13.42
C VAL A 79 14.49 22.25 14.24
N GLY A 80 15.35 23.14 14.72
CA GLY A 80 14.98 24.31 15.51
C GLY A 80 15.46 24.25 16.94
N ASP A 81 14.95 25.15 17.77
CA ASP A 81 15.43 25.29 19.15
C ASP A 81 15.03 24.11 20.03
N TYR A 82 16.04 23.57 20.72
CA TYR A 82 15.92 22.58 21.77
C TYR A 82 15.96 23.27 23.14
N ILE A 83 15.26 22.69 24.13
CA ILE A 83 15.24 23.21 25.50
C ILE A 83 16.51 22.85 26.27
N THR A 84 17.13 21.71 25.95
CA THR A 84 18.39 21.26 26.55
C THR A 84 18.97 20.10 25.71
N LEU A 85 20.23 19.76 25.94
CA LEU A 85 20.87 18.56 25.39
C LEU A 85 21.64 17.80 26.48
N LYS A 86 21.74 16.48 26.36
CA LYS A 86 22.52 15.62 27.26
C LYS A 86 23.25 14.53 26.49
N SER A 87 24.47 14.19 26.89
CA SER A 87 25.19 13.04 26.32
C SER A 87 24.45 11.74 26.64
N SER A 88 24.29 10.88 25.64
CA SER A 88 23.60 9.59 25.77
C SER A 88 23.89 8.70 24.56
N SER A 89 23.57 7.40 24.63
CA SER A 89 23.46 6.57 23.44
C SER A 89 22.14 6.83 22.70
N PRO A 90 22.02 6.45 21.41
CA PRO A 90 20.78 6.61 20.65
C PRO A 90 19.56 6.00 21.36
N ASP A 91 19.73 4.77 21.86
CA ASP A 91 18.65 4.02 22.53
C ASP A 91 18.21 4.65 23.86
N GLN A 92 19.08 5.44 24.50
CA GLN A 92 18.79 6.09 25.79
C GLN A 92 18.09 7.44 25.64
N CYS A 93 18.10 8.04 24.44
CA CYS A 93 17.61 9.41 24.25
C CYS A 93 16.11 9.55 24.56
N GLY A 94 15.30 8.51 24.29
CA GLY A 94 13.89 8.48 24.66
C GLY A 94 13.69 8.57 26.19
N GLY A 95 14.38 7.71 26.96
CA GLY A 95 14.40 7.76 28.43
C GLY A 95 14.89 9.10 28.98
N VAL A 96 15.91 9.70 28.36
CA VAL A 96 16.42 11.03 28.73
C VAL A 96 15.35 12.11 28.54
N CYS A 97 14.60 12.07 27.43
CA CYS A 97 13.48 12.97 27.19
C CYS A 97 12.32 12.73 28.17
N ILE A 98 12.00 11.48 28.50
CA ILE A 98 10.99 11.15 29.51
C ILE A 98 11.34 11.77 30.86
N ALA A 99 12.59 11.67 31.29
CA ALA A 99 13.08 12.23 32.55
C ALA A 99 13.16 13.77 32.55
N GLN A 100 13.25 14.40 31.38
CA GLN A 100 13.29 15.86 31.26
C GLN A 100 11.88 16.45 31.24
N SER A 101 11.57 17.28 32.24
CA SER A 101 10.32 18.04 32.27
C SER A 101 10.19 18.95 31.04
N GLY A 102 9.02 18.97 30.42
CA GLY A 102 8.73 19.77 29.23
C GLY A 102 9.29 19.21 27.92
N CYS A 103 10.00 18.07 27.93
CA CYS A 103 10.40 17.41 26.69
C CYS A 103 9.21 16.68 26.06
N THR A 104 8.96 16.98 24.79
CA THR A 104 7.90 16.39 23.95
C THR A 104 8.48 15.59 22.80
N HIS A 105 9.59 16.06 22.25
CA HIS A 105 10.28 15.53 21.07
C HIS A 105 11.77 15.46 21.35
N PHE A 106 12.48 14.54 20.71
CA PHE A 106 13.90 14.36 20.88
C PHE A 106 14.59 13.99 19.57
N THR A 107 15.87 14.29 19.48
CA THR A 107 16.76 13.82 18.43
C THR A 107 18.08 13.44 19.04
N HIS A 108 18.56 12.24 18.72
CA HIS A 108 19.91 11.82 18.99
C HIS A 108 20.79 12.02 17.75
N GLY A 109 21.97 12.59 17.98
CA GLY A 109 23.08 12.59 17.05
C GLY A 109 24.29 13.29 17.65
N ASP A 110 25.45 13.13 17.03
CA ASP A 110 26.74 13.63 17.55
C ASP A 110 27.01 13.23 19.01
N GLY A 111 26.50 12.06 19.45
CA GLY A 111 26.64 11.57 20.84
C GLY A 111 25.73 12.24 21.87
N HIS A 112 24.80 13.09 21.44
CA HIS A 112 23.92 13.88 22.30
C HIS A 112 22.45 13.65 21.97
N CYS A 113 21.62 13.73 23.01
CA CYS A 113 20.17 13.79 22.91
C CYS A 113 19.71 15.24 23.02
N TYR A 114 19.30 15.82 21.91
CA TYR A 114 18.67 17.13 21.81
C TYR A 114 17.19 16.97 22.17
N MET A 115 16.71 17.72 23.15
CA MET A 115 15.35 17.63 23.68
C MET A 115 14.57 18.88 23.34
N TYR A 116 13.34 18.74 22.85
CA TYR A 116 12.54 19.82 22.31
C TYR A 116 11.19 19.91 23.05
N ASN A 117 10.73 21.15 23.25
CA ASN A 117 9.34 21.44 23.59
C ASN A 117 8.64 21.94 22.32
N ALA A 118 7.92 21.05 21.66
CA ALA A 118 7.35 21.24 20.33
C ALA A 118 6.06 20.42 20.20
N PRO A 119 5.03 20.69 21.02
CA PRO A 119 3.81 19.88 21.07
C PRO A 119 3.18 19.72 19.69
N ASP A 120 3.16 20.79 18.87
CA ASP A 120 2.53 20.82 17.54
C ASP A 120 3.31 20.09 16.42
N GLY A 121 4.30 19.26 16.79
CA GLY A 121 5.12 18.51 15.83
C GLY A 121 6.03 19.42 15.01
N LYS A 122 7.19 19.80 15.57
CA LYS A 122 8.25 20.41 14.74
C LYS A 122 8.58 19.44 13.60
N HIS A 123 8.80 19.99 12.41
CA HIS A 123 8.99 19.23 11.18
C HIS A 123 10.07 18.16 11.35
N VAL A 124 9.73 16.90 11.05
CA VAL A 124 10.71 15.85 10.87
C VAL A 124 11.47 16.19 9.58
N GLY A 125 12.66 16.76 9.72
CA GLY A 125 13.56 16.96 8.59
C GLY A 125 14.02 15.59 8.10
N HIS A 126 13.83 15.31 6.82
CA HIS A 126 14.29 14.05 6.23
C HIS A 126 15.83 13.97 6.23
N ARG A 127 16.36 12.88 6.82
CA ARG A 127 17.60 12.18 6.45
C ARG A 127 18.93 12.86 6.77
N GLY A 128 19.23 13.02 8.04
CA GLY A 128 20.61 12.95 8.51
C GLY A 128 21.00 11.48 8.74
N PRO A 129 21.89 10.85 7.95
CA PRO A 129 22.32 9.48 8.20
C PRO A 129 22.93 9.36 9.60
N GLY A 130 22.50 8.34 10.35
CA GLY A 130 22.98 8.10 11.73
C GLY A 130 22.31 8.95 12.81
N TRP A 131 21.29 9.74 12.47
CA TRP A 131 20.46 10.44 13.45
C TRP A 131 19.21 9.62 13.79
N VAL A 132 18.75 9.72 15.02
CA VAL A 132 17.52 9.08 15.51
C VAL A 132 16.63 10.18 16.06
N CYS A 133 15.34 10.16 15.79
CA CYS A 133 14.41 11.11 16.38
C CYS A 133 13.20 10.38 16.93
N GLY A 134 12.49 11.05 17.83
CA GLY A 134 11.32 10.49 18.48
C GLY A 134 10.55 11.49 19.31
N TYR A 135 9.45 11.02 19.89
CA TYR A 135 8.54 11.83 20.68
C TYR A 135 7.90 11.03 21.81
N ILE A 136 7.34 11.74 22.77
CA ILE A 136 6.65 11.18 23.93
C ILE A 136 5.14 11.30 23.68
N PRO A 137 4.41 10.22 23.35
CA PRO A 137 3.01 10.30 22.94
C PRO A 137 2.06 10.93 23.97
N SER A 138 2.39 10.87 25.25
CA SER A 138 1.60 11.51 26.31
C SER A 138 1.82 13.02 26.43
N ARG A 139 2.77 13.59 25.68
CA ARG A 139 3.17 15.01 25.76
C ARG A 139 3.18 15.71 24.39
N ALA A 140 3.38 14.98 23.31
CA ALA A 140 3.23 15.49 21.94
C ALA A 140 1.74 15.50 21.58
N GLY A 141 1.25 16.62 21.04
CA GLY A 141 -0.18 16.90 20.81
C GLY A 141 -0.53 16.89 19.33
#